data_AF-A0A962W1J0-F1
#
_entry.id   AF-A0A962W1J0-F1
#
_cell.length_a   1.000
_cell.length_b   1.000
_cell.length_c   1.000
_cell.angle_alpha   90.00
_cell.angle_beta   90.00
_cell.angle_gamma   90.00
#
_symmetry.space_group_name_H-M   'P 1'
#
loop_
_entity.id
_entity.type
_entity.pdbx_description
1 polymer ?
#
loop_
_entity_poly.entity_id
_entity_poly.type
_entity_poly.pdbx_seq_one_letter_code
_entity_poly.pdbx_strand_id
1 'polypeptide(L)'
;MSPLAVASPARPAIEPRGVVIAVRGSVVDARFPRHLPALRQQLHAGRDRSVVIEVSDHLAADTVRGIALTPTQGLARGDPVQDCSGSLTVPVGPELLGRMINVFGQTIDEGPALADGE
;
A
#
# COMPACT_ATOMS: atom_id res chain seq x y z
N MET A 1 6.44 -35.76 -7.98
CA MET A 1 5.70 -34.96 -8.97
C MET A 1 5.35 -33.64 -8.31
N SER A 2 6.18 -32.62 -8.51
CA SER A 2 5.97 -31.27 -7.96
C SER A 2 5.24 -30.41 -9.00
N PRO A 3 4.21 -29.64 -8.65
CA PRO A 3 3.58 -28.74 -9.61
C PRO A 3 4.52 -27.57 -9.92
N LEU A 4 4.70 -27.34 -11.22
CA LEU A 4 5.43 -26.23 -11.79
C LEU A 4 4.65 -24.93 -11.48
N ALA A 5 5.16 -24.11 -10.56
CA ALA A 5 4.61 -22.79 -10.31
C ALA A 5 4.74 -21.95 -11.59
N VAL A 6 3.61 -21.58 -12.19
CA VAL A 6 3.55 -20.63 -13.29
C VAL A 6 3.87 -19.25 -12.72
N ALA A 7 5.12 -18.81 -12.89
CA ALA A 7 5.51 -17.43 -12.62
C ALA A 7 4.83 -16.53 -13.65
N SER A 8 3.90 -15.68 -13.20
CA SER A 8 3.29 -14.66 -14.03
C SER A 8 4.35 -13.65 -14.49
N PRO A 9 4.36 -13.20 -15.76
CA PRO A 9 5.40 -12.31 -16.25
C PRO A 9 5.36 -10.97 -15.52
N ALA A 10 6.49 -10.57 -14.93
CA ALA A 10 6.66 -9.28 -14.30
C ALA A 10 6.35 -8.17 -15.32
N ARG A 11 5.29 -7.39 -15.09
CA ARG A 11 4.99 -6.20 -15.88
C ARG A 11 6.17 -5.23 -15.78
N PRO A 12 6.53 -4.51 -16.87
CA PRO A 12 7.60 -3.53 -16.83
C PRO A 12 7.28 -2.46 -15.79
N ALA A 13 8.17 -2.31 -14.80
CA ALA A 13 8.01 -1.36 -13.70
C ALA A 13 8.24 0.07 -14.22
N ILE A 14 7.18 0.70 -14.73
CA ILE A 14 7.13 2.17 -14.77
C ILE A 14 6.91 2.59 -13.32
N GLU A 15 7.98 2.64 -12.53
CA GLU A 15 7.90 3.01 -11.11
C GLU A 15 7.43 4.47 -11.00
N PRO A 16 6.19 4.75 -10.57
CA PRO A 16 5.78 6.11 -10.30
C PRO A 16 6.43 6.47 -8.97
N ARG A 17 7.64 7.02 -9.06
CA ARG A 17 8.47 7.41 -7.92
C ARG A 17 8.06 8.81 -7.46
N GLY A 18 7.35 8.87 -6.35
CA GLY A 18 7.21 10.07 -5.54
C GLY A 18 8.29 10.16 -4.47
N VAL A 19 8.28 11.27 -3.73
CA VAL A 19 9.13 11.47 -2.54
C VAL A 19 8.31 12.01 -1.40
N VAL A 20 8.63 11.58 -0.18
CA VAL A 20 8.03 12.12 1.04
C VAL A 20 8.45 13.59 1.21
N ILE A 21 7.50 14.50 1.41
CA ILE A 21 7.79 15.92 1.66
C ILE A 21 7.45 16.36 3.09
N ALA A 22 6.56 15.64 3.78
CA ALA A 22 6.27 15.84 5.20
C ALA A 22 5.73 14.56 5.86
N VAL A 23 6.03 14.39 7.15
CA VAL A 23 5.50 13.33 8.02
C VAL A 23 5.00 13.98 9.31
N ARG A 24 3.72 13.79 9.64
CA ARG A 24 3.05 14.34 10.84
C ARG A 24 2.20 13.25 11.49
N GLY A 25 2.82 12.47 12.38
CA GLY A 25 2.19 11.26 12.92
C GLY A 25 1.94 10.25 11.79
N SER A 26 0.68 9.86 11.59
CA SER A 26 0.25 9.01 10.47
C SER A 26 -0.04 9.77 9.19
N VAL A 27 -0.07 11.11 9.20
CA VAL A 27 -0.32 11.91 8.00
C VAL A 27 0.99 12.12 7.25
N VAL A 28 1.03 11.65 6.00
CA VAL A 28 2.21 11.75 5.13
C VAL A 28 1.84 12.52 3.87
N ASP A 29 2.58 13.58 3.58
CA ASP A 29 2.47 14.30 2.30
C ASP A 29 3.58 13.80 1.37
N ALA A 30 3.23 13.47 0.13
CA ALA A 30 4.16 12.96 -0.88
C ALA A 30 3.99 13.70 -2.20
N ARG A 31 5.12 13.96 -2.88
CA ARG A 31 5.16 14.66 -4.17
C ARG A 31 5.45 13.68 -5.29
N PHE A 32 4.64 13.72 -6.35
CA PHE A 32 4.73 12.90 -7.56
C PHE A 32 4.83 13.78 -8.81
N PRO A 33 6.05 14.03 -9.35
CA PRO A 33 6.23 14.98 -10.45
C PRO A 33 5.64 14.57 -11.80
N ARG A 34 5.30 13.29 -12.00
CA ARG A 34 4.89 12.74 -13.32
C ARG A 34 3.46 12.22 -13.35
N HIS A 35 3.06 11.49 -12.32
CA HIS A 35 1.75 10.86 -12.24
C HIS A 35 1.23 11.01 -10.81
N LEU A 36 0.12 11.75 -10.65
CA LEU A 36 -0.50 11.96 -9.36
C LEU A 36 -1.38 10.75 -9.03
N PRO A 37 -1.09 10.00 -7.95
CA PRO A 37 -1.92 8.86 -7.56
C PRO A 37 -3.35 9.29 -7.21
N ALA A 38 -4.35 8.53 -7.65
CA ALA A 38 -5.76 8.74 -7.35
C ALA A 38 -6.08 8.54 -5.85
N LEU A 39 -7.21 9.10 -5.42
CA LEU A 39 -7.74 8.86 -4.08
C LEU A 39 -7.95 7.36 -3.82
N ARG A 40 -7.70 6.93 -2.58
CA ARG A 40 -7.75 5.54 -2.11
C ARG A 40 -6.69 4.61 -2.74
N GLN A 41 -5.78 5.11 -3.56
CA GLN A 41 -4.65 4.29 -4.00
C GLN A 41 -3.68 4.03 -2.85
N GLN A 42 -3.13 2.82 -2.86
CA GLN A 42 -2.10 2.39 -1.94
C GLN A 42 -0.73 2.83 -2.44
N LEU A 43 0.06 3.40 -1.53
CA LEU A 43 1.45 3.78 -1.73
C LEU A 43 2.32 3.03 -0.74
N HIS A 44 3.53 2.67 -1.18
CA HIS A 44 4.57 2.11 -0.31
C HIS A 44 5.72 3.11 -0.19
N ALA A 45 6.10 3.47 1.04
CA ALA A 45 7.14 4.45 1.30
C ALA A 45 8.26 3.90 2.19
N GLY A 46 9.41 4.56 2.13
CA GLY A 46 10.61 4.17 2.86
C GLY A 46 11.51 3.24 2.06
N ARG A 47 12.75 3.06 2.52
CA ARG A 47 13.78 2.30 1.80
C ARG A 47 13.44 0.83 1.64
N ASP A 48 12.75 0.26 2.62
CA ASP A 48 12.30 -1.13 2.67
C ASP A 48 10.82 -1.30 2.27
N ARG A 49 10.15 -0.20 1.85
CA ARG A 49 8.73 -0.18 1.48
C ARG A 49 7.78 -0.62 2.62
N SER A 50 8.23 -0.50 3.87
CA SER A 50 7.45 -0.93 5.05
C SER A 50 6.29 -0.01 5.42
N VAL A 51 6.32 1.25 4.97
CA VAL A 51 5.26 2.20 5.27
C VAL A 51 4.17 2.15 4.21
N VAL A 52 3.02 1.58 4.57
CA VAL A 52 1.84 1.54 3.70
C VAL A 52 1.01 2.78 3.94
N ILE A 53 0.68 3.52 2.88
CA ILE A 53 -0.05 4.77 2.94
C ILE A 53 -1.23 4.68 1.98
N GLU A 54 -2.42 5.08 2.40
CA GLU A 54 -3.56 5.28 1.49
C GLU A 54 -3.70 6.76 1.15
N VAL A 55 -3.86 7.09 -0.13
CA VAL A 55 -4.10 8.47 -0.58
C VAL A 55 -5.48 8.94 -0.11
N SER A 56 -5.50 10.01 0.67
CA SER A 56 -6.73 10.59 1.23
C SER A 56 -7.14 11.89 0.54
N ASP A 57 -6.19 12.67 0.02
CA ASP A 57 -6.47 13.96 -0.62
C ASP A 57 -5.42 14.35 -1.67
N HIS A 58 -5.80 15.23 -2.59
CA HIS A 58 -4.93 15.89 -3.56
C HIS A 58 -4.70 17.33 -3.11
N LEU A 59 -3.49 17.64 -2.63
CA LEU A 59 -3.17 18.98 -2.11
C LEU A 59 -2.78 19.96 -3.22
N ALA A 60 -2.22 19.44 -4.32
CA ALA A 60 -1.81 20.21 -5.49
C ALA A 60 -1.70 19.30 -6.72
N ALA A 61 -1.35 19.85 -7.88
CA ALA A 61 -1.21 19.11 -9.15
C ALA A 61 -0.18 17.96 -9.11
N ASP A 62 0.80 18.02 -8.20
CA ASP A 62 1.86 17.03 -8.05
C ASP A 62 1.99 16.51 -6.62
N THR A 63 1.04 16.81 -5.73
CA THR A 63 1.16 16.51 -4.30
C THR A 63 -0.09 15.86 -3.73
N VAL A 64 0.09 14.73 -3.06
CA VAL A 64 -0.97 14.01 -2.34
C VAL A 64 -0.75 14.06 -0.84
N ARG A 65 -1.84 13.98 -0.10
CA ARG A 65 -1.86 13.64 1.32
C ARG A 65 -2.36 12.22 1.47
N GLY A 66 -1.68 11.42 2.27
CA GLY A 66 -2.12 10.09 2.63
C GLY A 66 -2.08 9.83 4.13
N ILE A 67 -2.77 8.77 4.52
CA ILE A 67 -2.80 8.23 5.88
C ILE A 67 -2.00 6.93 5.89
N ALA A 68 -0.99 6.88 6.74
CA ALA A 68 -0.20 5.67 6.97
C ALA A 68 -1.03 4.64 7.74
N LEU A 69 -1.11 3.43 7.18
CA LEU A 69 -1.76 2.25 7.75
C LEU A 69 -0.78 1.37 8.53
N THR A 70 0.53 1.63 8.41
CA THR A 70 1.59 1.03 9.23
C THR A 70 2.39 2.13 9.96
N PRO A 71 3.18 1.77 10.99
CA PRO A 71 4.00 2.75 11.71
C PRO A 71 4.92 3.54 10.78
N THR A 72 4.99 4.86 10.98
CA THR A 72 5.84 5.78 10.21
C THR A 72 7.26 5.93 10.79
N GLN A 73 7.64 5.08 11.74
CA GLN A 73 8.95 5.15 12.37
C GLN A 73 10.06 4.89 11.35
N GLY A 74 11.03 5.81 11.28
CA GLY A 74 12.13 5.71 10.32
C GLY A 74 11.82 6.31 8.95
N LEU A 75 10.58 6.74 8.69
CA LEU A 75 10.23 7.47 7.47
C LEU A 75 10.65 8.94 7.59
N ALA A 76 11.42 9.42 6.62
CA ALA A 76 11.92 10.78 6.56
C ALA A 76 11.55 11.48 5.25
N ARG A 77 11.68 12.81 5.24
CA ARG A 77 11.56 13.59 4.00
C ARG A 77 12.63 13.16 3.01
N GLY A 78 12.26 13.10 1.74
CA GLY A 78 13.12 12.63 0.66
C GLY A 78 13.12 11.12 0.48
N ASP A 79 12.53 10.34 1.39
CA ASP A 79 12.39 8.91 1.19
C ASP A 79 11.50 8.60 -0.02
N PRO A 80 11.81 7.51 -0.75
CA PRO A 80 11.05 7.14 -1.94
C PRO A 80 9.62 6.73 -1.57
N VAL A 81 8.69 7.05 -2.46
CA VAL A 81 7.29 6.61 -2.40
C VAL A 81 6.95 5.95 -3.74
N GLN A 82 6.44 4.74 -3.68
CA GLN A 82 5.99 3.97 -4.84
C GLN A 82 4.47 3.93 -4.86
N ASP A 83 3.88 4.29 -6.01
CA ASP A 83 2.47 4.04 -6.28
C ASP A 83 2.26 2.57 -6.73
N CYS A 84 1.33 1.88 -6.06
CA CYS A 84 0.99 0.48 -6.32
C CYS A 84 -0.10 0.31 -7.41
N SER A 85 -0.61 1.41 -7.99
CA SER A 85 -1.64 1.46 -9.04
C SER A 85 -3.01 0.88 -8.68
N GLY A 86 -3.20 0.44 -7.44
CA GLY A 86 -4.42 -0.15 -6.93
C GLY A 86 -4.78 0.37 -5.54
N SER A 87 -6.05 0.27 -5.18
CA SER A 87 -6.53 0.48 -3.81
C SER A 87 -6.24 -0.73 -2.93
N LEU A 88 -6.32 -0.54 -1.62
CA LEU A 88 -6.24 -1.65 -0.67
C LEU A 88 -7.40 -2.63 -0.90
N THR A 89 -7.08 -3.91 -1.03
CA THR A 89 -8.04 -5.01 -1.19
C THR A 89 -7.96 -5.96 -0.02
N VAL A 90 -9.09 -6.51 0.39
CA VAL A 90 -9.21 -7.48 1.48
C VAL A 90 -10.17 -8.59 1.04
N PRO A 91 -9.99 -9.83 1.53
CA PRO A 91 -10.90 -10.92 1.22
C PRO A 91 -12.31 -10.62 1.75
N VAL A 92 -13.32 -11.16 1.08
CA VAL A 92 -14.73 -11.09 1.47
C VAL A 92 -15.40 -12.43 1.20
N GLY A 93 -16.25 -12.91 2.12
CA GLY A 93 -16.98 -14.16 1.95
C GLY A 93 -17.33 -14.86 3.26
N PRO A 94 -18.08 -15.98 3.20
CA PRO A 94 -18.47 -16.76 4.39
C PRO A 94 -17.29 -17.27 5.22
N GLU A 95 -16.12 -17.45 4.61
CA GLU A 95 -14.88 -17.87 5.27
C GLU A 95 -14.35 -16.86 6.30
N LEU A 96 -14.84 -15.61 6.27
CA LEU A 96 -14.55 -14.60 7.29
C LEU A 96 -15.38 -14.75 8.57
N LEU A 97 -16.47 -15.51 8.55
CA LEU A 97 -17.37 -15.60 9.70
C LEU A 97 -16.62 -16.19 10.91
N GLY A 98 -16.50 -15.38 11.97
CA GLY A 98 -15.80 -15.75 13.19
C GLY A 98 -14.27 -15.57 13.13
N ARG A 99 -13.72 -15.05 12.03
CA ARG A 99 -12.29 -14.75 11.90
C ARG A 99 -11.96 -13.36 12.45
N MET A 100 -10.73 -13.20 12.96
CA MET A 100 -10.16 -11.87 13.24
C MET A 100 -9.12 -11.54 12.17
N ILE A 101 -9.30 -10.38 11.50
CA ILE A 101 -8.40 -9.89 10.45
C ILE A 101 -7.91 -8.47 10.76
N ASN A 102 -6.74 -8.12 10.23
CA ASN A 102 -6.24 -6.75 10.23
C ASN A 102 -6.75 -5.94 9.02
N VAL A 103 -6.38 -4.66 8.94
CA VAL A 103 -6.79 -3.75 7.86
C VAL A 103 -6.33 -4.22 6.46
N PHE A 104 -5.30 -5.06 6.39
CA PHE A 104 -4.78 -5.64 5.15
C PHE A 104 -5.43 -6.98 4.79
N GLY A 105 -6.47 -7.39 5.53
CA GLY A 105 -7.15 -8.67 5.29
C GLY A 105 -6.42 -9.89 5.83
N GLN A 106 -5.29 -9.70 6.52
CA GLN A 106 -4.48 -10.79 7.05
C GLN A 106 -5.05 -11.27 8.38
N THR A 107 -5.01 -12.57 8.60
CA THR A 107 -5.54 -13.20 9.81
C THR A 107 -4.65 -12.89 11.02
N ILE A 108 -5.30 -12.58 12.15
CA ILE A 108 -4.64 -12.29 13.44
C ILE A 108 -5.15 -13.19 14.57
N ASP A 109 -5.86 -14.26 14.21
CA ASP A 109 -6.48 -15.24 15.12
C ASP A 109 -5.71 -16.57 15.19
N GLU A 110 -4.45 -16.60 14.76
CA GLU A 110 -3.61 -17.81 14.63
C GLU A 110 -4.16 -18.88 13.67
N GLY A 111 -5.29 -18.61 13.00
CA GLY A 111 -5.85 -19.49 11.99
C GLY A 111 -5.16 -19.37 10.62
N PRO A 112 -5.46 -20.29 9.68
CA PRO A 112 -4.89 -20.25 8.33
C PRO A 112 -5.20 -18.95 7.60
N ALA A 113 -4.30 -18.53 6.71
CA ALA A 113 -4.52 -17.40 5.81
C ALA A 113 -5.79 -17.63 4.98
N LEU A 114 -6.54 -16.56 4.77
CA LEU A 114 -7.69 -16.56 3.88
C LEU A 114 -7.21 -16.44 2.44
N ALA A 115 -7.87 -17.14 1.52
CA ALA A 115 -7.64 -16.92 0.10
C ALA A 115 -8.11 -15.51 -0.28
N ASP A 116 -7.47 -14.89 -1.27
CA ASP A 116 -7.97 -13.64 -1.83
C ASP A 116 -9.42 -13.85 -2.29
N GLY A 117 -10.34 -13.11 -1.68
CA GLY A 117 -11.74 -13.08 -2.10
C GLY A 117 -11.84 -12.46 -3.50
N GLU A 118 -12.85 -12.88 -4.25
CA GLU A 118 -13.17 -12.33 -5.57
C GLU A 118 -13.55 -10.83 -5.51
#